data_AF-A0A377ZWI2-F1
#
_entry.id   AF-A0A377ZWI2-F1
#
_cell.length_a   1.000
_cell.length_b   1.000
_cell.length_c   1.000
_cell.angle_alpha   90.00
_cell.angle_beta   90.00
_cell.angle_gamma   90.00
#
_symmetry.space_group_name_H-M   'P 1'
#
loop_
_entity.id
_entity.type
_entity.pdbx_description
1 polymer ?
#
loop_
_entity_poly.entity_id
_entity_poly.type
_entity_poly.pdbx_seq_one_letter_code
_entity_poly.pdbx_strand_id
1 'polypeptide(L)'
;MTTPLKRRLESIRLQAGPLMQLGDVSQRTVPKMTLIAEPRHGGAISSRTFIPHRCHASIGVFGAVSVASACLLPGSVAQGLAQVAPGDTPLLSVEHPTGEFSVTLQLDADGALAGCGLLRTARLLFAGEVFIPARVWPREE
;
A
#
# COMPACT_ATOMS: atom_id res chain seq x y z
N MET A 1 -6.29 -19.11 10.70
CA MET A 1 -6.41 -17.66 11.01
C MET A 1 -6.95 -17.45 12.42
N THR A 2 -6.13 -16.91 13.34
CA THR A 2 -6.37 -17.05 14.79
C THR A 2 -7.17 -15.93 15.46
N THR A 3 -7.33 -14.73 14.87
CA THR A 3 -8.08 -13.64 15.52
C THR A 3 -9.33 -13.22 14.74
N PRO A 4 -10.40 -12.72 15.42
CA PRO A 4 -11.62 -12.23 14.76
C PRO A 4 -11.34 -11.19 13.67
N LEU A 5 -10.43 -10.25 13.94
CA LEU A 5 -10.03 -9.22 12.97
C LEU A 5 -9.45 -9.84 11.68
N LYS A 6 -8.49 -10.77 11.80
CA LYS A 6 -7.85 -11.39 10.64
C LYS A 6 -8.84 -12.19 9.80
N ARG A 7 -9.82 -12.87 10.44
CA ARG A 7 -10.89 -13.59 9.73
C ARG A 7 -11.78 -12.63 8.95
N ARG A 8 -12.16 -11.50 9.55
CA ARG A 8 -12.98 -10.48 8.89
C ARG A 8 -12.26 -9.86 7.69
N LEU A 9 -10.98 -9.51 7.85
CA LEU A 9 -10.16 -8.97 6.76
C LEU A 9 -10.03 -9.95 5.60
N GLU A 10 -9.82 -11.23 5.88
CA GLU A 10 -9.71 -12.26 4.84
C GLU A 10 -11.01 -12.48 4.10
N SER A 11 -12.13 -12.51 4.82
CA SER A 11 -13.46 -12.61 4.19
C SER A 11 -13.69 -11.48 3.20
N ILE A 12 -13.36 -10.24 3.58
CA ILE A 12 -13.46 -9.08 2.67
C ILE A 12 -12.48 -9.22 1.50
N ARG A 13 -11.23 -9.65 1.75
CA ARG A 13 -10.20 -9.79 0.72
C ARG A 13 -10.60 -10.79 -0.38
N LEU A 14 -11.14 -11.94 0.02
CA LEU A 14 -11.58 -12.97 -0.92
C LEU A 14 -12.75 -12.49 -1.79
N GLN A 15 -13.66 -11.69 -1.23
CA GLN A 15 -14.76 -11.06 -1.98
C GLN A 15 -14.27 -9.95 -2.91
N ALA A 16 -13.28 -9.17 -2.48
CA ALA A 16 -12.71 -8.07 -3.26
C ALA A 16 -11.92 -8.55 -4.48
N GLY A 17 -11.25 -9.71 -4.41
CA GLY A 17 -10.43 -10.25 -5.49
C GLY A 17 -11.12 -10.25 -6.87
N PRO A 18 -12.28 -10.92 -7.02
CA PRO A 18 -13.05 -10.91 -8.26
C PRO A 18 -13.55 -9.51 -8.67
N LEU A 19 -14.02 -8.69 -7.72
CA LEU A 19 -14.52 -7.33 -8.00
C LEU A 19 -13.41 -6.40 -8.51
N MET A 20 -12.17 -6.62 -8.09
CA MET A 20 -10.98 -5.91 -8.54
C MET A 20 -10.32 -6.56 -9.77
N GLN A 21 -10.96 -7.56 -10.39
CA GLN A 21 -10.42 -8.27 -11.56
C GLN A 21 -9.10 -9.02 -11.29
N LEU A 22 -8.88 -9.45 -10.04
CA LEU A 22 -7.68 -10.18 -9.61
C LEU A 22 -7.85 -11.70 -9.61
N GLY A 23 -9.04 -12.22 -9.98
CA GLY A 23 -9.37 -13.64 -9.97
C GLY A 23 -9.48 -14.23 -8.55
N ASP A 24 -9.21 -15.54 -8.42
CA ASP A 24 -9.08 -16.16 -7.10
C ASP A 24 -7.78 -15.71 -6.41
N VAL A 25 -7.97 -15.01 -5.30
CA VAL A 25 -6.88 -14.46 -4.49
C VAL A 25 -6.54 -15.31 -3.27
N SER A 26 -7.15 -16.48 -3.09
CA SER A 26 -6.97 -17.36 -1.93
C SER A 26 -5.50 -17.63 -1.58
N GLN A 27 -4.65 -17.84 -2.60
CA GLN A 27 -3.20 -18.08 -2.46
C GLN A 27 -2.35 -16.90 -2.98
N ARG A 28 -2.95 -15.73 -3.22
CA ARG A 28 -2.25 -14.54 -3.73
C ARG A 28 -1.93 -13.55 -2.62
N THR A 29 -0.87 -12.77 -2.82
CA THR A 29 -0.45 -11.70 -1.89
C THR A 29 -1.20 -10.38 -2.09
N VAL A 30 -2.19 -10.36 -2.99
CA VAL A 30 -3.02 -9.22 -3.36
C VAL A 30 -4.51 -9.57 -3.27
N PRO A 31 -5.41 -8.59 -3.12
CA PRO A 31 -5.12 -7.20 -2.77
C PRO A 31 -4.62 -7.09 -1.32
N LYS A 32 -3.93 -5.98 -1.02
CA LYS A 32 -3.54 -5.64 0.36
C LYS A 32 -4.76 -5.06 1.07
N MET A 33 -4.93 -5.38 2.35
CA MET A 33 -6.03 -4.83 3.15
C MET A 33 -5.51 -3.71 4.05
N THR A 34 -5.95 -2.47 3.80
CA THR A 34 -5.53 -1.32 4.60
C THR A 34 -6.69 -0.78 5.42
N LEU A 35 -6.53 -0.80 6.73
CA LEU A 35 -7.41 -0.11 7.67
C LEU A 35 -6.93 1.32 7.82
N ILE A 36 -7.85 2.28 7.83
CA ILE A 36 -7.57 3.72 7.94
C ILE A 36 -8.33 4.34 9.11
N ALA A 37 -7.79 5.45 9.64
CA ALA A 37 -8.39 6.27 10.68
C ALA A 37 -7.86 7.71 10.57
N GLU A 38 -8.47 8.63 11.32
CA GLU A 38 -7.92 9.99 11.51
C GLU A 38 -6.44 9.93 11.94
N PRO A 39 -5.60 10.87 11.49
CA PRO A 39 -4.20 10.95 11.88
C PRO A 39 -4.06 11.25 13.38
N ARG A 40 -2.99 10.74 14.01
CA ARG A 40 -2.73 10.90 15.45
C ARG A 40 -1.45 11.67 15.78
N HIS A 41 -0.59 11.87 14.80
CA HIS A 41 0.75 12.45 14.94
C HIS A 41 0.96 13.61 13.94
N GLY A 42 -0.12 14.27 13.55
CA GLY A 42 -0.09 15.41 12.61
C GLY A 42 0.11 15.02 11.15
N GLY A 43 -0.01 13.73 10.80
CA GLY A 43 -0.02 13.30 9.41
C GLY A 43 -1.35 13.60 8.71
N ALA A 44 -1.49 13.15 7.47
CA ALA A 44 -2.72 13.26 6.69
C ALA A 44 -3.75 12.19 7.07
N ILE A 45 -3.29 10.96 7.33
CA ILE A 45 -4.16 9.82 7.66
C ILE A 45 -3.37 8.73 8.39
N SER A 46 -4.01 7.99 9.29
CA SER A 46 -3.38 6.85 9.95
C SER A 46 -3.77 5.53 9.29
N SER A 47 -2.79 4.64 9.07
CA SER A 47 -2.99 3.39 8.33
C SER A 47 -2.45 2.15 9.06
N ARG A 48 -3.08 1.01 8.83
CA ARG A 48 -2.59 -0.34 9.21
C ARG A 48 -2.82 -1.28 8.03
N THR A 49 -1.73 -1.67 7.35
CA THR A 49 -1.80 -2.49 6.13
C THR A 49 -1.47 -3.95 6.42
N PHE A 50 -2.31 -4.87 5.94
CA PHE A 50 -2.08 -6.31 5.99
C PHE A 50 -1.61 -6.85 4.63
N ILE A 51 -0.60 -7.72 4.65
CA ILE A 51 0.06 -8.28 3.46
C ILE A 51 0.12 -9.82 3.43
N PRO A 52 -0.97 -10.49 3.03
CA PRO A 52 -2.36 -10.20 3.41
C PRO A 52 -2.70 -10.74 4.82
N HIS A 53 -1.86 -11.61 5.40
CA HIS A 53 -2.16 -12.31 6.66
C HIS A 53 -1.41 -11.77 7.89
N ARG A 54 -0.42 -10.90 7.65
CA ARG A 54 0.38 -10.21 8.67
C ARG A 54 0.21 -8.71 8.51
N CYS A 55 0.07 -7.98 9.62
CA CYS A 55 0.17 -6.53 9.61
C CYS A 55 1.62 -6.13 9.31
N HIS A 56 1.80 -5.25 8.33
CA HIS A 56 3.07 -4.65 8.00
C HIS A 56 3.57 -3.82 9.19
N ALA A 57 4.88 -3.88 9.47
CA ALA A 57 5.47 -3.10 10.57
C ALA A 57 5.41 -1.59 10.29
N SER A 58 5.55 -1.22 9.01
CA SER A 58 5.31 0.14 8.48
C SER A 58 4.17 0.13 7.46
N ILE A 59 4.41 0.58 6.24
CA ILE A 59 3.55 0.45 5.07
C ILE A 59 4.42 0.24 3.82
N GLY A 60 3.96 -0.56 2.86
CA GLY A 60 4.67 -0.72 1.58
C GLY A 60 4.49 0.49 0.68
N VAL A 61 5.50 0.82 -0.15
CA VAL A 61 5.53 2.01 -1.03
C VAL A 61 4.19 2.25 -1.75
N PHE A 62 3.78 1.30 -2.60
CA PHE A 62 2.52 1.42 -3.35
C PHE A 62 1.27 1.31 -2.47
N GLY A 63 1.39 0.75 -1.25
CA GLY A 63 0.30 0.79 -0.28
C GLY A 63 0.06 2.22 0.24
N ALA A 64 1.14 2.96 0.55
CA ALA A 64 1.04 4.36 0.93
C ALA A 64 0.51 5.22 -0.21
N VAL A 65 0.99 4.99 -1.44
CA VAL A 65 0.46 5.68 -2.62
C VAL A 65 -1.04 5.42 -2.78
N SER A 66 -1.49 4.16 -2.69
CA SER A 66 -2.91 3.82 -2.83
C SER A 66 -3.78 4.49 -1.77
N VAL A 67 -3.30 4.57 -0.52
CA VAL A 67 -3.99 5.28 0.57
C VAL A 67 -4.04 6.77 0.30
N ALA A 68 -2.91 7.39 -0.05
CA ALA A 68 -2.83 8.81 -0.35
C ALA A 68 -3.75 9.18 -1.52
N SER A 69 -3.76 8.38 -2.60
CA SER A 69 -4.67 8.55 -3.73
C SER A 69 -6.13 8.47 -3.30
N ALA A 70 -6.48 7.52 -2.44
CA ALA A 70 -7.85 7.39 -1.92
C ALA A 70 -8.30 8.62 -1.12
N CYS A 71 -7.39 9.32 -0.42
CA CYS A 71 -7.71 10.55 0.30
C CYS A 71 -8.14 11.70 -0.63
N LEU A 72 -7.77 11.66 -1.91
CA LEU A 72 -8.15 12.68 -2.90
C LEU A 72 -9.42 12.31 -3.67
N LEU A 73 -9.90 11.08 -3.56
CA LEU A 73 -11.09 10.61 -4.29
C LEU A 73 -12.38 11.00 -3.54
N PRO A 74 -13.25 11.84 -4.13
CA PRO A 74 -14.56 12.13 -3.55
C PRO A 74 -15.39 10.85 -3.39
N GLY A 75 -16.06 10.72 -2.25
CA GLY A 75 -16.88 9.57 -1.88
C GLY A 75 -16.10 8.35 -1.40
N SER A 76 -14.77 8.43 -1.31
CA SER A 76 -13.97 7.31 -0.77
C SER A 76 -14.19 7.13 0.73
N VAL A 77 -13.82 5.95 1.24
CA VAL A 77 -13.82 5.67 2.69
C VAL A 77 -12.83 6.55 3.48
N ALA A 78 -11.92 7.26 2.81
CA ALA A 78 -11.01 8.20 3.44
C ALA A 78 -11.60 9.61 3.55
N GLN A 79 -12.69 9.90 2.84
CA GLN A 79 -13.38 11.18 2.93
C GLN A 79 -13.88 11.42 4.36
N GLY A 80 -13.57 12.59 4.91
CA GLY A 80 -13.91 12.96 6.29
C GLY A 80 -12.95 12.43 7.35
N LEU A 81 -12.01 11.54 7.00
CA LEU A 81 -10.93 11.10 7.91
C LEU A 81 -9.59 11.77 7.60
N ALA A 82 -9.33 12.01 6.31
CA ALA A 82 -8.05 12.54 5.86
C ALA A 82 -7.94 14.06 6.08
N GLN A 83 -6.79 14.50 6.58
CA GLN A 83 -6.38 15.90 6.59
C GLN A 83 -5.52 16.16 5.36
N VAL A 84 -6.11 16.80 4.34
CA VAL A 84 -5.45 17.08 3.06
C VAL A 84 -5.31 18.59 2.89
N ALA A 85 -4.09 19.06 2.70
CA ALA A 85 -3.83 20.46 2.36
C ALA A 85 -4.29 20.74 0.91
N PRO A 86 -4.90 21.90 0.63
CA PRO A 86 -5.28 22.27 -0.73
C PRO A 86 -4.03 22.49 -1.62
N GLY A 87 -4.19 22.25 -2.92
CA GLY A 87 -3.16 22.51 -3.94
C GLY A 87 -3.04 21.37 -4.96
N ASP A 88 -2.35 21.65 -6.07
CA ASP A 88 -2.23 20.72 -7.20
C ASP A 88 -1.17 19.62 -6.98
N THR A 89 -0.29 19.84 -6.00
CA THR A 89 0.75 18.88 -5.60
C THR A 89 0.71 18.57 -4.10
N PRO A 90 -0.37 17.95 -3.59
CA PRO A 90 -0.52 17.74 -2.17
C PRO A 90 0.50 16.72 -1.65
N LEU A 91 1.11 17.05 -0.51
CA LEU A 91 2.01 16.16 0.24
C LEU A 91 1.22 15.49 1.36
N LEU A 92 1.03 14.19 1.27
CA LEU A 92 0.29 13.40 2.26
C LEU A 92 1.26 12.56 3.08
N SER A 93 1.31 12.85 4.38
CA SER A 93 1.99 12.01 5.37
C SER A 93 1.08 10.85 5.80
N VAL A 94 1.36 9.64 5.34
CA VAL A 94 0.57 8.45 5.68
C VAL A 94 1.18 7.77 6.91
N GLU A 95 0.57 7.96 8.08
CA GLU A 95 1.08 7.36 9.31
C GLU A 95 0.94 5.83 9.28
N HIS A 96 1.90 5.15 9.88
CA HIS A 96 1.98 3.70 10.00
C HIS A 96 2.55 3.33 11.38
N PRO A 97 2.60 2.05 11.80
CA PRO A 97 2.90 1.70 13.20
C PRO A 97 4.22 2.27 13.75
N THR A 98 5.25 2.42 12.90
CA THR A 98 6.59 2.88 13.30
C THR A 98 6.94 4.30 12.83
N GLY A 99 5.98 5.14 12.42
CA GLY A 99 6.27 6.47 11.89
C GLY A 99 5.30 6.90 10.79
N GLU A 100 5.81 7.52 9.73
CA GLU A 100 5.01 7.96 8.60
C GLU A 100 5.71 7.72 7.26
N PHE A 101 4.91 7.69 6.20
CA PHE A 101 5.40 7.67 4.84
C PHE A 101 4.80 8.80 4.01
N SER A 102 5.64 9.77 3.64
CA SER A 102 5.26 10.93 2.84
C SER A 102 5.14 10.60 1.35
N VAL A 103 4.00 10.97 0.77
CA VAL A 103 3.67 10.81 -0.65
C VAL A 103 3.28 12.16 -1.23
N THR A 104 4.04 12.65 -2.20
CA THR A 104 3.60 13.77 -3.04
C THR A 104 2.73 13.20 -4.15
N LEU A 105 1.53 13.75 -4.34
CA LEU A 105 0.68 13.44 -5.48
C LEU A 105 0.72 14.62 -6.46
N GLN A 106 0.48 14.36 -7.73
CA GLN A 106 0.32 15.38 -8.76
C GLN A 106 -1.05 15.21 -9.38
N LEU A 107 -1.82 16.30 -9.42
CA LEU A 107 -3.10 16.38 -10.10
C LEU A 107 -2.94 17.08 -11.45
N ASP A 108 -3.74 16.68 -12.44
CA ASP A 108 -3.88 17.42 -13.69
C ASP A 108 -4.91 18.56 -13.54
N ALA A 109 -5.17 19.27 -14.64
CA ALA A 109 -6.10 20.40 -14.67
C ALA A 109 -7.56 20.02 -14.34
N ASP A 110 -7.92 18.75 -14.54
CA ASP A 110 -9.26 18.22 -14.24
C ASP A 110 -9.34 17.65 -12.80
N GLY A 111 -8.25 17.77 -12.03
CA GLY A 111 -8.16 17.24 -10.67
C GLY A 111 -7.95 15.72 -10.61
N ALA A 112 -7.64 15.08 -11.73
CA ALA A 112 -7.34 13.65 -11.77
C ALA A 112 -5.87 13.38 -11.41
N LEU A 113 -5.60 12.20 -10.84
CA LEU A 113 -4.26 11.83 -10.43
C LEU A 113 -3.36 11.58 -11.66
N ALA A 114 -2.38 12.45 -11.86
CA ALA A 114 -1.43 12.39 -12.97
C ALA A 114 -0.09 11.75 -12.58
N GLY A 115 0.29 11.76 -11.30
CA GLY A 115 1.57 11.24 -10.86
C GLY A 115 1.75 11.17 -9.35
N CYS A 116 2.86 10.58 -8.92
CA CYS A 116 3.28 10.59 -7.52
C CYS A 116 4.81 10.63 -7.38
N GLY A 117 5.29 11.28 -6.32
CA GLY A 117 6.69 11.41 -5.95
C GLY A 117 6.94 10.88 -4.54
N LEU A 118 8.03 10.13 -4.36
CA LEU A 118 8.37 9.49 -3.08
C LEU A 118 9.87 9.55 -2.86
N LEU A 119 10.30 9.93 -1.66
CA LEU A 119 11.70 9.84 -1.27
C LEU A 119 12.05 8.41 -0.84
N ARG A 120 13.10 7.84 -1.44
CA ARG A 120 13.65 6.53 -1.08
C ARG A 120 15.17 6.57 -1.14
N THR A 121 15.80 5.65 -0.42
CA THR A 121 17.26 5.45 -0.41
C THR A 121 17.58 4.04 -0.89
N ALA A 122 18.77 3.86 -1.45
CA ALA A 122 19.29 2.56 -1.87
C ALA A 122 20.76 2.42 -1.47
N ARG A 123 21.21 1.20 -1.20
CA ARG A 123 22.61 0.86 -0.88
C ARG A 123 22.98 -0.46 -1.54
N LEU A 124 24.07 -0.48 -2.30
CA LEU A 124 24.63 -1.72 -2.83
C LEU A 124 25.11 -2.60 -1.67
N LEU A 125 24.58 -3.82 -1.58
CA LEU A 125 24.94 -4.77 -0.51
C LEU A 125 25.94 -5.83 -0.97
N PHE A 126 25.84 -6.28 -2.23
CA PHE A 126 26.66 -7.32 -2.80
C PHE A 126 26.74 -7.17 -4.32
N ALA A 127 27.90 -7.46 -4.88
CA ALA A 127 28.12 -7.59 -6.32
C ALA A 127 28.98 -8.84 -6.54
N GLY A 128 28.47 -9.81 -7.28
CA GLY A 128 29.13 -11.11 -7.49
C GLY A 128 28.16 -12.11 -8.10
N GLU A 129 28.49 -13.40 -7.97
CA GLU A 129 27.76 -14.50 -8.60
C GLU A 129 26.95 -15.31 -7.58
N VAL A 130 25.76 -15.74 -7.97
CA VAL A 130 24.92 -16.66 -7.19
C VAL A 130 24.96 -18.03 -7.86
N PHE A 131 25.45 -19.04 -7.16
CA PHE A 131 25.51 -20.42 -7.66
C PHE A 131 24.30 -21.21 -7.16
N ILE A 132 23.62 -21.89 -8.10
CA ILE A 132 22.52 -22.82 -7.80
C ILE A 132 22.85 -24.22 -8.33
N PRO A 133 22.41 -25.31 -7.68
CA PRO A 133 22.65 -26.65 -8.17
C PRO A 133 21.94 -26.92 -9.51
N ALA A 134 22.66 -27.48 -10.49
CA ALA A 134 22.10 -27.81 -11.82
C ALA A 134 20.86 -28.72 -11.76
N ARG A 135 20.75 -29.59 -10.76
CA ARG A 135 19.57 -30.45 -10.55
C ARG A 135 18.27 -29.67 -10.28
N VAL A 136 18.37 -28.43 -9.77
CA VAL A 136 17.21 -27.58 -9.44
C VAL A 136 16.88 -26.65 -10.60
N TRP A 137 17.87 -26.31 -11.43
CA TRP A 137 17.71 -25.46 -12.60
C TRP A 137 18.51 -26.06 -13.77
N PRO A 138 17.93 -27.02 -14.51
CA PRO A 138 18.57 -27.59 -15.68
C PRO A 138 18.82 -26.47 -16.69
N ARG A 139 20.03 -26.38 -17.23
CA ARG A 139 20.26 -25.53 -18.41
C ARG A 139 19.55 -26.21 -19.58
N GLU A 140 18.63 -25.51 -20.23
CA GLU A 140 18.24 -25.88 -21.59
C GLU A 140 19.45 -25.61 -22.51
N GLU A 141 19.80 -26.60 -23.34
CA GLU A 141 20.87 -26.52 -24.34
C GLU A 141 20.53 -25.55 -25.47
#